data_AF-A0A959Z1N2-F1
#
_entry.id   AF-A0A959Z1N2-F1
#
_cell.length_a   1.000
_cell.length_b   1.000
_cell.length_c   1.000
_cell.angle_alpha   90.00
_cell.angle_beta   90.00
_cell.angle_gamma   90.00
#
_symmetry.space_group_name_H-M   'P 1'
#
loop_
_entity.id
_entity.type
_entity.pdbx_description
1 polymer ?
#
loop_
_entity_poly.entity_id
_entity_poly.type
_entity_poly.pdbx_seq_one_letter_code
_entity_poly.pdbx_strand_id
1 'polypeptide(L)' 'MGKGDKKTKKGKRAAGSTGKTRPAKRASAKKAAAKKAVKKAAKKTTA' A
#
# COMPACT_ATOMS: atom_id res chain seq x y z
N MET A 1 -5.60 -16.50 -2.43
CA MET A 1 -5.96 -15.81 -1.18
C MET A 1 -7.45 -15.42 -1.21
N GLY A 2 -8.23 -15.90 -0.23
CA GLY A 2 -9.70 -15.83 -0.20
C GLY A 2 -10.27 -14.47 0.21
N LYS A 3 -11.60 -14.36 0.27
CA LYS A 3 -12.31 -13.14 0.71
C LYS A 3 -12.07 -12.81 2.20
N GLY A 4 -11.68 -13.78 3.03
CA GLY A 4 -11.37 -13.55 4.44
C GLY A 4 -10.03 -12.84 4.70
N ASP A 5 -9.14 -12.78 3.71
CA ASP A 5 -7.81 -12.21 3.91
C ASP A 5 -7.81 -10.68 3.82
N LYS A 6 -7.86 -10.04 5.00
CA LYS A 6 -7.88 -8.58 5.17
C LYS A 6 -6.61 -7.87 4.68
N LYS A 7 -5.51 -8.58 4.37
CA LYS A 7 -4.28 -7.97 3.83
C LYS A 7 -4.29 -7.86 2.31
N THR A 8 -5.19 -8.59 1.64
CA THR A 8 -5.27 -8.63 0.18
C THR A 8 -6.27 -7.65 -0.40
N LYS A 9 -6.11 -7.31 -1.68
CA LYS A 9 -7.07 -6.49 -2.41
C LYS A 9 -8.47 -7.14 -2.44
N LYS A 10 -8.55 -8.47 -2.56
CA LYS A 10 -9.82 -9.22 -2.61
C LYS A 10 -10.53 -9.21 -1.26
N GLY A 11 -9.83 -9.48 -0.15
CA GLY A 11 -10.46 -9.42 1.16
C GLY A 11 -10.77 -8.01 1.63
N LYS A 12 -9.96 -7.00 1.25
CA LYS A 12 -10.30 -5.58 1.46
C LYS A 12 -11.54 -5.12 0.69
N ARG A 13 -11.76 -5.65 -0.54
CA ARG A 13 -13.02 -5.40 -1.27
C ARG A 13 -14.21 -6.04 -0.56
N ALA A 14 -14.07 -7.31 -0.15
CA ALA A 14 -15.15 -8.03 0.52
C ALA A 14 -15.54 -7.39 1.86
N ALA A 15 -14.57 -6.89 2.62
CA ALA A 15 -14.81 -6.20 3.89
C ALA A 15 -15.15 -4.71 3.74
N GLY A 16 -15.31 -4.17 2.52
CA GLY A 16 -15.58 -2.74 2.27
C GLY A 16 -14.44 -1.76 2.59
N SER A 17 -13.44 -2.16 3.36
CA SER A 17 -12.35 -1.29 3.85
C SER A 17 -11.29 -0.90 2.80
N THR A 18 -10.65 0.24 3.03
CA THR A 18 -9.46 0.69 2.29
C THR A 18 -8.17 0.39 3.04
N GLY A 19 -7.03 0.45 2.37
CA GLY A 19 -5.71 0.31 3.00
C GLY A 19 -4.58 0.34 1.98
N LYS A 20 -3.36 0.01 2.42
CA LYS A 20 -2.16 0.01 1.56
C LYS A 20 -2.37 -0.79 0.26
N THR A 21 -3.00 -1.96 0.36
CA THR A 21 -3.26 -2.86 -0.78
C THR A 21 -4.51 -2.49 -1.60
N ARG A 22 -5.44 -1.70 -1.05
CA ARG A 22 -6.66 -1.20 -1.71
C ARG A 22 -6.87 0.30 -1.35
N PRO A 23 -6.16 1.21 -2.02
CA PRO A 23 -6.29 2.65 -1.79
C PRO A 23 -7.63 3.19 -2.29
N ALA A 24 -8.15 4.25 -1.64
CA ALA A 24 -9.41 4.90 -2.02
C ALA A 24 -9.31 5.65 -3.37
N LYS A 25 -8.19 6.34 -3.61
CA LYS A 25 -7.91 7.06 -4.86
C LYS A 25 -6.61 6.55 -5.45
N ARG A 26 -6.53 6.35 -6.77
CA ARG A 26 -5.29 5.88 -7.44
C ARG A 26 -4.11 6.82 -7.20
N ALA A 27 -4.37 8.12 -7.06
CA ALA A 27 -3.36 9.13 -6.74
C ALA A 27 -2.67 8.92 -5.38
N SER A 28 -3.35 8.34 -4.37
CA SER A 28 -2.74 8.09 -3.06
C SER A 28 -1.75 6.92 -3.09
N ALA A 29 -1.89 5.96 -4.02
CA ALA A 29 -0.86 4.95 -4.27
C ALA A 29 0.42 5.56 -4.85
N LYS A 30 0.29 6.50 -5.80
CA LYS A 30 1.45 7.16 -6.42
C LYS A 30 2.22 8.02 -5.41
N LYS A 31 1.53 8.75 -4.53
CA LYS A 31 2.16 9.49 -3.41
C LYS A 31 2.80 8.57 -2.36
N ALA A 32 2.19 7.42 -2.04
CA ALA A 32 2.76 6.48 -1.06
C ALA A 32 4.00 5.74 -1.61
N ALA A 33 4.01 5.40 -2.90
CA ALA A 33 5.16 4.81 -3.56
C ALA A 33 6.35 5.79 -3.61
N ALA A 34 6.10 7.06 -3.94
CA ALA A 34 7.11 8.11 -3.92
C ALA A 34 7.72 8.29 -2.51
N LYS A 35 6.90 8.36 -1.45
CA LYS A 35 7.40 8.46 -0.07
C LYS A 35 8.22 7.24 0.38
N LYS A 36 7.91 6.04 -0.13
CA LYS A 36 8.67 4.82 0.17
C LYS A 36 9.99 4.75 -0.60
N ALA A 37 10.03 5.24 -1.84
CA ALA A 37 11.25 5.32 -2.64
C ALA A 37 12.27 6.28 -1.99
N VAL A 38 11.82 7.44 -1.52
CA VAL A 38 12.67 8.41 -0.80
C VAL A 38 13.21 7.82 0.51
N LYS A 39 12.39 7.06 1.26
CA LYS A 39 12.86 6.36 2.48
C LYS A 39 13.88 5.25 2.21
N LYS A 40 13.83 4.56 1.07
CA LYS A 40 14.84 3.56 0.69
C LYS A 40 16.13 4.21 0.22
N ALA A 41 16.06 5.34 -0.49
CA ALA A 41 17.22 6.09 -0.93
C ALA A 41 18.00 6.69 0.26
N ALA A 42 17.31 7.28 1.25
CA ALA A 42 17.93 7.85 2.44
C ALA A 42 18.60 6.83 3.38
N LYS A 43 18.28 5.54 3.26
CA LYS A 43 18.91 4.47 4.07
C LYS A 43 20.18 3.89 3.42
N LYS A 44 20.44 4.19 2.13
CA LYS A 44 21.63 3.69 1.41
C LYS A 44 22.85 4.61 1.48
N THR A 45 22.69 5.83 1.99
CA THR A 45 23.77 6.83 2.10
C THR A 45 24.32 6.96 3.53
N THR A 46 23.84 6.13 4.45
CA THR A 46 24.36 5.99 5.82
C THR A 46 24.56 4.50 6.11
N ALA A 47 25.54 3.90 5.45
CA ALA A 47 26.08 2.57 5.75
C ALA A 47 27.55 2.59 5.33
#